data_AF-A0A0R2B1B5-F1
#
_entry.id   AF-A0A0R2B1B5-F1
#
_cell.length_a   1.000
_cell.length_b   1.000
_cell.length_c   1.000
_cell.angle_alpha   90.00
_cell.angle_beta   90.00
_cell.angle_gamma   90.00
#
_symmetry.space_group_name_H-M   'P 1'
#
loop_
_entity.id
_entity.type
_entity.pdbx_description
1 polymer ?
#
loop_
_entity_poly.entity_id
_entity_poly.type
_entity_poly.pdbx_seq_one_letter_code
_entity_poly.pdbx_strand_id
1 'polypeptide(L)' 'METIDVIKASMQGDEFRGFLKGNIFKYISRYRKKNGVEDLHKAQWYVEKLTEYEMDQQDAAIYTGNGDGGN' A
#
# COMPACT_ATOMS: atom_id res chain seq x y z
N MET A 1 -13.49 11.33 0.55
CA MET A 1 -12.92 10.07 1.07
C MET A 1 -12.96 9.08 -0.06
N GLU A 2 -11.80 8.65 -0.52
CA GLU A 2 -11.74 7.57 -1.51
C GLU A 2 -12.07 6.25 -0.81
N THR A 3 -12.62 5.29 -1.54
CA THR A 3 -13.02 3.99 -0.97
C THR A 3 -11.82 3.28 -0.30
N ILE A 4 -10.61 3.52 -0.81
CA ILE A 4 -9.38 2.95 -0.25
C ILE A 4 -9.04 3.50 1.13
N ASP A 5 -9.42 4.74 1.46
CA ASP A 5 -9.14 5.34 2.78
C ASP A 5 -10.03 4.72 3.86
N VAL A 6 -11.29 4.43 3.51
CA VAL A 6 -12.23 3.73 4.38
C VAL A 6 -11.76 2.30 4.61
N ILE A 7 -11.27 1.62 3.56
CA ILE A 7 -10.70 0.28 3.65
C ILE A 7 -9.45 0.28 4.55
N LYS A 8 -8.54 1.25 4.36
CA LYS A 8 -7.33 1.45 5.19
C LYS A 8 -7.70 1.65 6.67
N ALA A 9 -8.76 2.42 6.95
CA ALA A 9 -9.25 2.64 8.31
C ALA A 9 -9.94 1.40 8.93
N SER A 10 -10.46 0.49 8.10
CA SER A 10 -11.17 -0.73 8.55
C SER A 10 -10.30 -1.99 8.68
N MET A 11 -9.02 -1.92 8.30
CA MET A 11 -8.11 -3.08 8.23
C MET A 11 -6.91 -2.90 9.17
N GLN A 12 -6.41 -4.00 9.77
CA GLN A 12 -5.11 -3.99 10.45
C GLN A 12 -3.97 -3.90 9.41
N GLY A 13 -2.82 -3.37 9.80
CA GLY A 13 -1.76 -2.98 8.85
C GLY A 13 -1.33 -4.06 7.85
N ASP A 14 -1.24 -5.32 8.29
CA ASP A 14 -0.88 -6.44 7.41
C ASP A 14 -2.00 -6.86 6.45
N GLU A 15 -3.26 -6.66 6.82
CA GLU A 15 -4.41 -6.91 5.95
C GLU A 15 -4.46 -5.90 4.80
N PHE A 16 -4.18 -4.62 5.10
CA PHE A 16 -4.12 -3.57 4.07
C PHE A 16 -2.95 -3.80 3.10
N ARG A 17 -1.76 -4.19 3.60
CA ARG A 17 -0.64 -4.64 2.75
C ARG A 17 -1.05 -5.79 1.83
N GLY A 18 -1.72 -6.80 2.38
CA GLY A 18 -2.22 -7.95 1.64
C GLY A 18 -3.19 -7.54 0.52
N PHE A 19 -4.11 -6.63 0.81
CA PHE A 19 -5.06 -6.08 -0.16
C PHE A 19 -4.35 -5.37 -1.32
N LEU A 20 -3.38 -4.51 -1.05
CA LEU A 20 -2.60 -3.81 -2.07
C LEU A 20 -1.83 -4.81 -2.95
N LYS A 21 -1.09 -5.74 -2.34
CA LYS A 21 -0.31 -6.77 -3.05
C LYS A 21 -1.18 -7.65 -3.93
N GLY A 22 -2.34 -8.08 -3.43
CA GLY A 22 -3.31 -8.87 -4.20
C GLY A 22 -3.83 -8.13 -5.42
N ASN A 23 -4.11 -6.84 -5.29
CA ASN A 23 -4.54 -6.01 -6.42
C ASN A 23 -3.43 -5.83 -7.47
N ILE A 24 -2.19 -5.54 -7.06
CA ILE A 24 -1.05 -5.46 -7.96
C ILE A 24 -0.93 -6.75 -8.78
N PHE A 25 -0.90 -7.90 -8.11
CA PHE A 25 -0.81 -9.21 -8.77
C PHE A 25 -1.99 -9.47 -9.73
N LYS A 26 -3.21 -9.15 -9.31
CA LYS A 26 -4.42 -9.27 -10.14
C LYS A 26 -4.32 -8.48 -11.45
N TYR A 27 -3.82 -7.25 -11.41
CA TYR A 27 -3.71 -6.43 -12.61
C TYR A 27 -2.54 -6.87 -13.51
N ILE A 28 -1.39 -7.23 -12.93
CA ILE A 28 -0.23 -7.76 -13.67
C ILE A 28 -0.52 -9.14 -14.30
N SER A 29 -1.33 -9.99 -13.68
CA SER A 29 -1.66 -11.30 -14.28
C SER A 29 -2.65 -11.19 -15.45
N ARG A 30 -3.48 -10.14 -15.47
CA ARG A 30 -4.59 -10.01 -16.44
C ARG A 30 -4.30 -9.09 -17.62
N TYR A 31 -3.29 -8.21 -17.54
CA TYR A 31 -3.10 -7.14 -18.54
C TYR A 31 -3.01 -7.67 -19.98
N ARG A 32 -2.28 -8.76 -20.23
CA ARG A 32 -2.18 -9.35 -21.58
C ARG A 32 -3.49 -9.98 -22.09
N LYS A 33 -4.41 -10.32 -21.19
CA LYS A 33 -5.61 -11.12 -21.47
C LYS A 33 -6.91 -10.33 -21.39
N LYS A 34 -6.91 -9.15 -20.76
CA LYS A 34 -8.13 -8.39 -20.45
C LYS A 34 -8.09 -6.94 -20.94
N ASN A 35 -7.41 -6.03 -20.24
CA ASN A 35 -7.49 -4.59 -20.55
C ASN A 35 -6.16 -3.95 -20.96
N GLY A 36 -5.11 -4.72 -21.22
CA GLY A 36 -3.83 -4.21 -21.71
C GLY A 36 -3.22 -3.17 -20.76
N VAL A 37 -2.81 -2.04 -21.34
CA VAL A 37 -2.11 -0.96 -20.63
C VAL A 37 -2.95 -0.37 -19.48
N GLU A 38 -4.28 -0.38 -19.56
CA GLU A 38 -5.13 0.12 -18.46
C GLU A 38 -4.89 -0.67 -17.16
N ASP A 39 -4.64 -1.97 -17.25
CA ASP A 39 -4.31 -2.77 -16.08
C ASP A 39 -2.91 -2.48 -15.55
N LEU A 40 -1.97 -2.13 -16.43
CA LEU A 40 -0.64 -1.70 -16.00
C LEU A 40 -0.71 -0.38 -15.22
N HIS A 41 -1.52 0.58 -15.67
CA HIS A 41 -1.75 1.82 -14.92
C HIS A 41 -2.40 1.55 -13.57
N LYS A 42 -3.37 0.62 -13.49
CA LYS A 42 -3.95 0.22 -12.21
C LYS A 42 -2.91 -0.44 -11.31
N ALA A 43 -2.10 -1.35 -11.83
CA ALA A 43 -1.02 -1.98 -11.06
C ALA A 43 -0.05 -0.92 -10.50
N GLN A 44 0.36 0.04 -11.33
CA GLN A 44 1.24 1.14 -10.93
C GLN A 44 0.63 1.96 -9.79
N TRP A 45 -0.64 2.35 -9.89
CA TRP A 45 -1.32 3.09 -8.84
C TRP A 45 -1.34 2.34 -7.50
N TYR A 46 -1.56 1.02 -7.52
CA TYR A 46 -1.50 0.22 -6.29
C TYR A 46 -0.07 0.07 -5.73
N VAL A 47 0.96 0.08 -6.59
CA VAL A 47 2.37 0.11 -6.16
C VAL A 47 2.70 1.44 -5.49
N GLU A 48 2.26 2.55 -6.06
CA GLU A 48 2.42 3.89 -5.46
C GLU A 48 1.78 3.94 -4.07
N LYS A 49 0.56 3.43 -3.91
CA LYS A 49 -0.12 3.36 -2.61
C LYS A 49 0.56 2.46 -1.59
N LEU A 50 1.13 1.34 -2.03
CA LEU A 50 1.92 0.48 -1.13
C LEU A 50 3.20 1.19 -0.69
N THR A 51 3.85 1.92 -1.60
CA THR A 51 5.07 2.67 -1.31
C THR A 51 4.81 3.78 -0.29
N GLU A 52 3.78 4.60 -0.52
CA GLU A 52 3.32 5.62 0.44
C GLU A 52 3.06 5.00 1.82
N TYR A 53 2.36 3.87 1.87
CA TYR A 53 2.06 3.20 3.13
C TYR A 53 3.33 2.73 3.88
N GLU A 54 4.29 2.10 3.20
CA GLU A 54 5.52 1.64 3.86
C GLU A 54 6.42 2.81 4.30
N MET A 55 6.41 3.94 3.57
CA MET A 55 7.12 5.16 3.99
C MET A 55 6.52 5.73 5.28
N ASP A 56 5.19 5.85 5.37
CA ASP A 56 4.49 6.29 6.58
C ASP A 56 4.85 5.40 7.79
N GLN A 57 4.94 4.08 7.58
CA GLN A 57 5.29 3.13 8.65
C GLN A 57 6.76 3.27 9.08
N GLN A 58 7.69 3.57 8.16
CA GLN A 58 9.11 3.80 8.48
C GLN A 58 9.32 5.12 9.23
N ASP A 59 8.67 6.19 8.82
CA ASP A 59 8.75 7.50 9.48
C ASP A 59 8.18 7.44 10.91
N ALA A 60 7.10 6.70 11.12
CA ALA A 60 6.56 6.43 12.45
C ALA A 60 7.54 5.65 13.34
N ALA A 61 8.30 4.71 12.78
CA ALA A 61 9.32 3.96 13.50
C ALA A 61 10.53 4.83 13.89
N ILE A 62 10.92 5.80 13.06
CA ILE A 62 12.01 6.74 13.38
C ILE A 62 11.65 7.64 14.57
N TYR A 63 10.40 8.10 14.66
CA TYR A 63 9.93 8.94 15.78
C TYR A 63 9.86 8.20 17.12
N THR A 64 9.66 6.88 17.11
CA THR A 64 9.61 6.06 18.35
C THR A 64 11.00 5.61 18.81
N GLY A 65 12.05 5.77 17.99
CA GLY A 65 13.40 5.26 18.25
C GLY A 65 14.38 6.20 18.98
N ASN A 66 14.02 7.44 19.32
CA ASN A 66 14.94 8.43 19.92
C ASN A 66 14.46 8.96 21.29
N GLY A 67 13.83 8.10 22.10
CA GLY A 67 13.24 8.45 23.39
C GLY A 67 13.71 7.59 24.56
N ASP A 68 15.01 7.27 24.65
CA ASP A 68 15.58 6.77 25.91
C ASP A 68 17.06 7.19 26.03
N GLY A 69 17.23 8.45 26.43
CA GLY A 69 18.50 9.05 26.82
C GLY A 69 18.27 9.84 28.10
N GLY A 70 17.96 9.11 29.17
CA GLY A 70 17.68 9.65 30.48
C GLY A 70 18.82 10.53 31.02
N ASN A 71 18.40 11.59 31.70
CA ASN A 71 19.16 12.22 32.78
C ASN A 71 18.29 12.19 34.03
#